data_AF-A0A349P9X0-F1
#
_entry.id   AF-A0A349P9X0-F1
#
_cell.length_a   1.000
_cell.length_b   1.000
_cell.length_c   1.000
_cell.angle_alpha   90.00
_cell.angle_beta   90.00
_cell.angle_gamma   90.00
#
_symmetry.space_group_name_H-M   'P 1'
#
loop_
_entity.id
_entity.type
_entity.pdbx_description
1 polymer ?
#
loop_
_entity_poly.entity_id
_entity_poly.type
_entity_poly.pdbx_seq_one_letter_code
_entity_poly.pdbx_strand_id
1 'polypeptide(L)'
;MKTPRHVPIVIAGFAAWGLLFCQPLPLFALVSGGAYQLERSAGATSGGGLSYGGEYAVKGGLGQNIMPPNLGVVNGGAYVSRSGFYNPPHFTYQKGLASSLVFPGGNARLTLPPGAVDKEVFDIMLNKNASIAPLTVDQGIIDRANAKIALNEGAWASPLTGNLTEMSLFDEQSLWDKPFNKSGLLSLAYRDDNGDGIVDGSNPPIRVETMRAWELDQDLELWVKLNASALDSASRSVTVPFMSPGLYALLGTMDESVKNAYAFPAPFRPNGPQAGLGAGQTGTVSEGITFANVPQLGNIEIYTIDGALVRKLAIPANLIIPKVKWDVKNSSGEKVASGVYIWRVVSGSNVKTGKLMVIW
;
A
#
# COMPACT_ATOMS: atom_id res chain seq x y z
N MET A 1 20.25 -34.22 -72.55
CA MET A 1 20.74 -35.59 -72.85
C MET A 1 22.26 -35.52 -72.90
N LYS A 2 22.95 -36.49 -72.29
CA LYS A 2 24.40 -36.58 -72.01
C LYS A 2 24.89 -36.00 -70.67
N THR A 3 25.05 -36.97 -69.78
CA THR A 3 25.81 -37.06 -68.53
C THR A 3 27.34 -36.87 -68.72
N PRO A 4 28.09 -36.76 -67.61
CA PRO A 4 29.38 -36.05 -67.53
C PRO A 4 30.63 -36.96 -67.63
N ARG A 5 31.82 -36.34 -67.68
CA ARG A 5 33.14 -36.99 -67.59
C ARG A 5 33.62 -37.07 -66.12
N HIS A 6 34.10 -38.26 -65.73
CA HIS A 6 35.03 -38.52 -64.62
C HIS A 6 36.42 -37.91 -64.90
N VAL A 7 37.34 -37.65 -63.96
CA VAL A 7 38.17 -38.49 -63.01
C VAL A 7 39.14 -37.48 -62.30
N PRO A 8 40.00 -37.75 -61.27
CA PRO A 8 40.04 -38.65 -60.08
C PRO A 8 40.09 -37.88 -58.73
N ILE A 9 39.66 -38.43 -57.59
CA ILE A 9 40.38 -39.28 -56.60
C ILE A 9 41.70 -38.69 -56.06
N VAL A 10 41.64 -38.18 -54.82
CA VAL A 10 42.72 -38.28 -53.83
C VAL A 10 42.11 -38.85 -52.54
N ILE A 11 42.65 -39.98 -52.10
CA ILE A 11 42.35 -40.66 -50.84
C ILE A 11 43.44 -40.28 -49.85
N ALA A 12 43.04 -39.80 -48.67
CA ALA A 12 43.64 -40.01 -47.34
C ALA A 12 42.98 -38.97 -46.42
N GLY A 13 42.32 -39.28 -45.33
CA GLY A 13 42.18 -40.49 -44.55
C GLY A 13 41.82 -39.97 -43.16
N PHE A 14 40.66 -40.33 -42.60
CA PHE A 14 40.39 -40.06 -41.19
C PHE A 14 39.49 -41.15 -40.62
N ALA A 15 39.93 -41.63 -39.46
CA ALA A 15 39.41 -42.76 -38.71
C ALA A 15 37.95 -42.56 -38.31
N ALA A 16 37.18 -43.63 -38.42
CA ALA A 16 35.94 -43.81 -37.70
C ALA A 16 36.26 -44.13 -36.23
N TRP A 17 35.42 -43.63 -35.31
CA TRP A 17 34.74 -44.36 -34.23
C TRP A 17 34.31 -43.37 -33.14
N GLY A 18 33.03 -43.42 -32.74
CA GLY A 18 32.53 -42.79 -31.51
C GLY A 18 31.31 -41.88 -31.68
N LEU A 19 30.13 -42.48 -31.86
CA LEU A 19 28.85 -41.80 -31.57
C LEU A 19 28.75 -41.60 -30.06
N LEU A 20 29.12 -40.40 -29.59
CA LEU A 20 28.82 -39.94 -28.23
C LEU A 20 27.42 -39.31 -28.23
N PHE A 21 26.47 -40.02 -27.63
CA PHE A 21 25.21 -39.44 -27.18
C PHE A 21 25.51 -38.35 -26.15
N CYS A 22 25.37 -37.08 -26.55
CA CYS A 22 25.35 -35.95 -25.64
C CYS A 22 23.96 -35.89 -25.00
N GLN A 23 23.78 -36.55 -23.86
CA GLN A 23 22.65 -36.29 -22.96
C GLN A 23 23.04 -35.10 -22.07
N PRO A 24 22.17 -34.09 -21.87
CA PRO A 24 22.47 -33.03 -20.91
C PRO A 24 22.50 -33.63 -19.50
N LEU A 25 23.62 -33.41 -18.80
CA LEU A 25 23.73 -33.67 -17.37
C LEU A 25 22.63 -32.90 -16.62
N PRO A 26 21.93 -33.51 -15.65
CA PRO A 26 21.06 -32.74 -14.77
C PRO A 26 21.92 -31.76 -13.98
N LEU A 27 21.48 -30.49 -13.92
CA LEU A 27 21.98 -29.54 -12.93
C LEU A 27 21.77 -30.16 -11.54
N PHE A 28 22.86 -30.45 -10.86
CA PHE A 28 22.83 -30.75 -9.44
C PHE A 28 22.45 -29.48 -8.67
N ALA A 29 21.29 -29.48 -8.03
CA ALA A 29 21.00 -28.55 -6.95
C ALA A 29 21.60 -29.13 -5.66
N LEU A 30 22.58 -28.42 -5.10
CA LEU A 30 23.03 -28.64 -3.73
C LEU A 30 21.88 -28.28 -2.78
N VAL A 31 21.31 -29.29 -2.13
CA VAL A 31 20.39 -29.12 -1.01
C VAL A 31 21.18 -29.43 0.26
N SER A 32 21.51 -28.41 1.05
CA SER A 32 21.92 -28.62 2.44
C SER A 32 20.68 -28.54 3.33
N GLY A 33 20.26 -29.68 3.87
CA GLY A 33 19.19 -29.76 4.86
C GLY A 33 19.67 -30.55 6.07
N GLY A 34 19.64 -29.91 7.24
CA GLY A 34 19.92 -30.54 8.53
C GLY A 34 18.82 -31.51 8.98
N ALA A 35 19.09 -32.23 10.07
CA ALA A 35 18.23 -33.26 10.62
C ALA A 35 16.85 -32.73 11.06
N TYR A 36 15.79 -33.51 10.82
CA TYR A 36 14.48 -33.32 11.45
C TYR A 36 14.01 -34.62 12.10
N GLN A 37 13.34 -34.49 13.25
CA GLN A 37 12.72 -35.58 14.00
C GLN A 37 11.19 -35.47 13.86
N LEU A 38 10.56 -36.59 13.53
CA LEU A 38 9.11 -36.76 13.45
C LEU A 38 8.61 -37.30 14.80
N GLU A 39 7.89 -36.48 15.56
CA GLU A 39 7.09 -36.97 16.68
C GLU A 39 5.61 -37.09 16.26
N ARG A 40 5.18 -38.36 16.17
CA ARG A 40 3.87 -38.98 15.83
C ARG A 40 2.61 -38.15 16.18
N SER A 41 1.44 -38.24 15.51
CA SER A 41 0.84 -39.33 14.71
C SER A 41 -0.19 -38.81 13.69
N ALA A 42 -0.13 -39.28 12.45
CA ALA A 42 -1.33 -39.61 11.67
C ALA A 42 -0.96 -40.80 10.76
N GLY A 43 -1.72 -41.89 10.86
CA GLY A 43 -1.49 -43.11 10.09
C GLY A 43 -1.59 -42.82 8.60
N ALA A 44 -0.51 -43.07 7.87
CA ALA A 44 -0.50 -42.98 6.42
C ALA A 44 -0.98 -44.31 5.83
N THR A 45 -2.15 -44.29 5.19
CA THR A 45 -2.51 -45.28 4.18
C THR A 45 -3.11 -44.60 2.96
N SER A 46 -2.39 -44.76 1.83
CA SER A 46 -2.78 -44.68 0.43
C SER A 46 -2.04 -43.60 -0.37
N GLY A 47 -1.42 -44.07 -1.46
CA GLY A 47 -0.55 -43.29 -2.33
C GLY A 47 -1.32 -42.18 -3.04
N GLY A 48 -0.73 -40.98 -3.05
CA GLY A 48 -1.06 -39.90 -3.99
C GLY A 48 -2.49 -39.36 -3.96
N GLY A 49 -3.29 -39.67 -2.93
CA GLY A 49 -4.65 -39.17 -2.78
C GLY A 49 -4.73 -37.90 -1.94
N LEU A 50 -5.65 -36.99 -2.31
CA LEU A 50 -6.09 -35.87 -1.48
C LEU A 50 -6.68 -36.40 -0.16
N SER A 51 -6.18 -35.92 0.97
CA SER A 51 -6.88 -36.06 2.25
C SER A 51 -7.79 -34.84 2.43
N TYR A 52 -9.09 -35.08 2.54
CA TYR A 52 -10.09 -34.03 2.72
C TYR A 52 -10.45 -33.87 4.20
N GLY A 53 -10.47 -32.63 4.68
CA GLY A 53 -10.97 -32.26 6.00
C GLY A 53 -11.33 -30.78 6.02
N GLY A 54 -12.55 -30.44 5.63
CA GLY A 54 -13.05 -29.05 5.67
C GLY A 54 -12.43 -28.13 4.60
N GLU A 55 -12.11 -26.90 4.99
CA GLU A 55 -11.78 -25.76 4.11
C GLU A 55 -10.30 -25.67 3.65
N TYR A 56 -9.48 -26.72 3.81
CA TYR A 56 -8.04 -26.64 3.55
C TYR A 56 -7.51 -27.76 2.63
N ALA A 57 -6.53 -27.42 1.79
CA ALA A 57 -5.75 -28.36 0.98
C ALA A 57 -4.27 -27.98 0.99
N VAL A 58 -3.38 -28.98 0.98
CA VAL A 58 -1.92 -28.81 0.93
C VAL A 58 -1.38 -29.40 -0.38
N LYS A 59 -0.50 -28.69 -1.09
CA LYS A 59 0.22 -29.22 -2.27
C LYS A 59 1.70 -28.80 -2.29
N GLY A 60 2.60 -29.78 -2.31
CA GLY A 60 4.00 -29.64 -2.78
C GLY A 60 4.11 -30.15 -4.23
N GLY A 61 5.06 -29.62 -5.02
CA GLY A 61 5.21 -29.97 -6.45
C GLY A 61 5.37 -31.50 -6.67
N LEU A 62 4.77 -32.11 -7.70
CA LEU A 62 5.05 -31.89 -9.12
C LEU A 62 3.86 -31.30 -9.90
N GLY A 63 4.15 -30.54 -10.97
CA GLY A 63 3.18 -29.78 -11.82
C GLY A 63 2.02 -30.63 -12.37
N GLN A 64 0.90 -30.09 -12.82
CA GLN A 64 0.67 -28.92 -13.66
C GLN A 64 -0.67 -28.25 -13.29
N ASN A 65 -0.82 -26.99 -13.70
CA ASN A 65 -1.97 -26.12 -13.51
C ASN A 65 -3.33 -26.77 -13.82
N ILE A 66 -4.30 -26.54 -12.93
CA ILE A 66 -5.45 -25.63 -13.11
C ILE A 66 -6.01 -25.37 -11.69
N MET A 67 -6.06 -24.10 -11.28
CA MET A 67 -6.43 -23.64 -9.93
C MET A 67 -7.64 -22.70 -9.95
N PRO A 68 -8.44 -22.61 -8.86
CA PRO A 68 -9.21 -21.42 -8.47
C PRO A 68 -8.39 -20.45 -7.57
N PRO A 69 -8.80 -19.17 -7.43
CA PRO A 69 -7.95 -18.09 -6.89
C PRO A 69 -8.00 -17.91 -5.36
N ASN A 70 -6.91 -17.36 -4.79
CA ASN A 70 -6.74 -16.80 -3.42
C ASN A 70 -6.02 -17.64 -2.34
N LEU A 71 -5.01 -18.45 -2.69
CA LEU A 71 -4.12 -19.05 -1.69
C LEU A 71 -2.70 -18.50 -1.85
N GLY A 72 -2.22 -17.84 -0.79
CA GLY A 72 -0.90 -17.24 -0.72
C GLY A 72 0.22 -18.25 -0.98
N VAL A 73 1.28 -17.79 -1.64
CA VAL A 73 2.49 -18.57 -1.91
C VAL A 73 3.51 -18.27 -0.80
N VAL A 74 3.93 -19.30 -0.08
CA VAL A 74 5.02 -19.22 0.90
C VAL A 74 6.34 -19.50 0.19
N ASN A 75 7.32 -18.59 0.31
CA ASN A 75 8.71 -18.80 -0.12
C ASN A 75 9.67 -18.36 1.00
N GLY A 76 10.45 -19.31 1.53
CA GLY A 76 11.60 -19.04 2.42
C GLY A 76 11.55 -19.77 3.77
N GLY A 77 12.63 -20.50 4.09
CA GLY A 77 12.91 -21.11 5.41
C GLY A 77 12.19 -22.43 5.69
N ALA A 78 12.79 -23.30 6.52
CA ALA A 78 12.14 -24.51 7.00
C ALA A 78 10.99 -24.12 7.95
N TYR A 79 9.74 -24.45 7.60
CA TYR A 79 8.57 -24.19 8.45
C TYR A 79 7.72 -25.46 8.56
N VAL A 80 7.05 -25.61 9.70
CA VAL A 80 5.98 -26.60 9.89
C VAL A 80 4.66 -25.83 9.80
N SER A 81 3.86 -26.11 8.77
CA SER A 81 2.48 -25.62 8.72
C SER A 81 1.60 -26.59 9.50
N ARG A 82 1.14 -26.19 10.69
CA ARG A 82 0.15 -26.95 11.47
C ARG A 82 -1.23 -26.44 11.09
N SER A 83 -1.95 -27.17 10.25
CA SER A 83 -3.39 -26.94 10.04
C SER A 83 -4.16 -27.96 10.88
N GLY A 84 -4.81 -27.48 11.95
CA GLY A 84 -5.54 -28.27 12.94
C GLY A 84 -5.45 -27.73 14.38
N PHE A 85 -6.51 -27.97 15.17
CA PHE A 85 -6.79 -27.60 16.59
C PHE A 85 -6.70 -26.11 16.99
N TYR A 86 -5.91 -25.29 16.30
CA TYR A 86 -5.71 -23.87 16.62
C TYR A 86 -6.41 -22.95 15.61
N ASN A 87 -7.32 -22.10 16.10
CA ASN A 87 -7.97 -21.05 15.35
C ASN A 87 -7.68 -19.70 16.03
N PRO A 88 -6.93 -18.77 15.41
CA PRO A 88 -6.46 -18.77 14.02
C PRO A 88 -5.12 -19.50 13.79
N PRO A 89 -4.76 -19.79 12.53
CA PRO A 89 -3.49 -20.45 12.20
C PRO A 89 -2.28 -19.60 12.58
N HIS A 90 -1.21 -20.27 13.01
CA HIS A 90 0.08 -19.66 13.34
C HIS A 90 1.23 -20.39 12.61
N PHE A 91 2.37 -19.71 12.50
CA PHE A 91 3.57 -20.22 11.83
C PHE A 91 4.72 -20.32 12.80
N THR A 92 5.31 -21.51 12.90
CA THR A 92 6.45 -21.79 13.79
C THR A 92 7.77 -21.40 13.13
N TYR A 93 8.59 -20.65 13.86
CA TYR A 93 9.91 -20.19 13.48
C TYR A 93 10.95 -20.59 14.52
N GLN A 94 12.22 -20.54 14.11
CA GLN A 94 13.36 -20.87 14.95
C GLN A 94 14.32 -19.69 15.05
N LYS A 95 14.98 -19.59 16.21
CA LYS A 95 16.04 -18.60 16.44
C LYS A 95 17.15 -18.70 15.39
N GLY A 96 17.75 -17.56 15.08
CA GLY A 96 18.91 -17.51 14.18
C GLY A 96 18.57 -17.65 12.69
N LEU A 97 17.30 -17.83 12.33
CA LEU A 97 16.81 -17.78 10.96
C LEU A 97 16.00 -16.51 10.71
N ALA A 98 15.94 -16.10 9.44
CA ALA A 98 15.05 -15.03 9.03
C ALA A 98 13.61 -15.56 8.96
N SER A 99 12.67 -14.82 9.52
CA SER A 99 11.24 -15.13 9.41
C SER A 99 10.62 -14.19 8.39
N SER A 100 9.91 -14.74 7.40
CA SER A 100 9.12 -13.93 6.46
C SER A 100 7.70 -14.50 6.43
N LEU A 101 6.73 -13.62 6.55
CA LEU A 101 5.32 -13.96 6.48
C LEU A 101 4.64 -13.00 5.51
N VAL A 102 3.92 -13.54 4.52
CA VAL A 102 3.17 -12.78 3.52
C VAL A 102 1.72 -13.19 3.63
N PHE A 103 0.82 -12.22 3.73
CA PHE A 103 -0.61 -12.53 3.75
C PHE A 103 -1.07 -13.07 2.39
N PRO A 104 -2.00 -14.04 2.36
CA PRO A 104 -2.57 -14.57 1.12
C PRO A 104 -3.18 -13.52 0.19
N GLY A 105 -3.68 -12.40 0.75
CA GLY A 105 -4.19 -11.27 -0.02
C GLY A 105 -3.14 -10.24 -0.44
N GLY A 106 -1.84 -10.48 -0.17
CA GLY A 106 -0.74 -9.54 -0.47
C GLY A 106 -0.80 -8.22 0.31
N ASN A 107 -1.73 -8.08 1.24
CA ASN A 107 -2.08 -6.82 1.89
C ASN A 107 -1.23 -6.50 3.14
N ALA A 108 -0.43 -7.46 3.59
CA ALA A 108 0.70 -7.17 4.46
C ALA A 108 1.81 -8.20 4.30
N ARG A 109 3.01 -7.77 4.63
CA ARG A 109 4.20 -8.60 4.71
C ARG A 109 4.99 -8.23 5.95
N LEU A 110 5.41 -9.25 6.68
CA LEU A 110 6.27 -9.16 7.84
C LEU A 110 7.61 -9.83 7.52
N THR A 111 8.71 -9.20 7.93
CA THR A 111 10.04 -9.83 7.93
C THR A 111 10.75 -9.56 9.26
N LEU A 112 11.27 -10.61 9.88
CA LEU A 112 12.14 -10.53 11.06
C LEU A 112 13.55 -11.01 10.67
N PRO A 113 14.60 -10.21 10.94
CA PRO A 113 15.96 -10.67 10.71
C PRO A 113 16.38 -11.77 11.71
N PRO A 114 17.41 -12.56 11.39
CA PRO A 114 17.97 -13.55 12.31
C PRO A 114 18.29 -12.97 13.70
N GLY A 115 17.72 -13.59 14.73
CA GLY A 115 17.91 -13.20 16.12
C GLY A 115 17.13 -11.95 16.55
N ALA A 116 16.09 -11.55 15.81
CA ALA A 116 15.18 -10.50 16.26
C ALA A 116 14.43 -10.89 17.54
N VAL A 117 13.98 -12.15 17.62
CA VAL A 117 13.26 -12.70 18.78
C VAL A 117 14.22 -13.60 19.55
N ASP A 118 14.33 -13.40 20.87
CA ASP A 118 15.17 -14.23 21.74
C ASP A 118 14.40 -15.44 22.28
N LYS A 119 13.91 -16.26 21.35
CA LYS A 119 13.24 -17.53 21.63
C LYS A 119 13.75 -18.58 20.66
N GLU A 120 14.11 -19.75 21.17
CA GLU A 120 14.60 -20.86 20.36
C GLU A 120 13.57 -21.31 19.32
N VAL A 121 12.30 -21.38 19.73
CA VAL A 121 11.14 -21.64 18.88
C VAL A 121 10.02 -20.69 19.28
N PHE A 122 9.33 -20.11 18.30
CA PHE A 122 8.19 -19.22 18.54
C PHE A 122 7.23 -19.26 17.36
N ASP A 123 5.98 -18.94 17.63
CA ASP A 123 4.90 -18.85 16.66
C ASP A 123 4.55 -17.39 16.39
N ILE A 124 4.25 -17.07 15.12
CA ILE A 124 3.69 -15.77 14.73
C ILE A 124 2.24 -15.98 14.28
N MET A 125 1.37 -15.15 14.83
CA MET A 125 -0.02 -15.00 14.42
C MET A 125 -0.24 -13.58 13.90
N LEU A 126 -0.94 -13.47 12.78
CA LEU A 126 -1.33 -12.19 12.20
C LEU A 126 -2.84 -12.16 11.92
N ASN A 127 -3.49 -11.05 12.26
CA ASN A 127 -4.92 -10.84 12.08
C ASN A 127 -5.22 -9.49 11.43
N LYS A 128 -5.92 -9.52 10.29
CA LYS A 128 -6.32 -8.32 9.52
C LYS A 128 -7.72 -7.81 9.82
N ASN A 129 -8.48 -8.54 10.64
CA ASN A 129 -9.85 -8.22 11.01
C ASN A 129 -9.93 -7.74 12.46
N ALA A 130 -8.84 -7.20 12.99
CA ALA A 130 -8.77 -6.72 14.37
C ALA A 130 -9.76 -5.57 14.68
N SER A 131 -10.38 -4.97 13.67
CA SER A 131 -11.48 -4.01 13.85
C SER A 131 -12.81 -4.65 14.26
N ILE A 132 -12.96 -5.96 14.06
CA ILE A 132 -14.21 -6.72 14.28
C ILE A 132 -13.98 -7.87 15.26
N ALA A 133 -12.83 -8.53 15.15
CA ALA A 133 -12.45 -9.68 15.96
C ALA A 133 -10.95 -9.61 16.29
N PRO A 134 -10.54 -8.71 17.20
CA PRO A 134 -9.17 -8.70 17.71
C PRO A 134 -8.92 -9.97 18.55
N LEU A 135 -7.67 -10.42 18.59
CA LEU A 135 -7.28 -11.68 19.20
C LEU A 135 -6.67 -11.50 20.58
N THR A 136 -5.82 -10.49 20.71
CA THR A 136 -5.02 -10.19 21.91
C THR A 136 -5.32 -8.82 22.49
N VAL A 137 -5.82 -7.90 21.68
CA VAL A 137 -6.19 -6.55 22.11
C VAL A 137 -7.69 -6.46 22.43
N ASP A 138 -8.06 -5.77 23.51
CA ASP A 138 -9.46 -5.49 23.82
C ASP A 138 -10.09 -4.55 22.77
N GLN A 139 -11.26 -4.91 22.26
CA GLN A 139 -11.98 -4.11 21.25
C GLN A 139 -12.28 -2.70 21.78
N GLY A 140 -12.59 -2.54 23.06
CA GLY A 140 -12.87 -1.24 23.67
C GLY A 140 -11.68 -0.29 23.62
N ILE A 141 -10.45 -0.81 23.73
CA ILE A 141 -9.21 -0.01 23.57
C ILE A 141 -9.11 0.50 22.13
N ILE A 142 -9.36 -0.36 21.14
CA ILE A 142 -9.33 0.00 19.72
C ILE A 142 -10.37 1.11 19.45
N ASP A 143 -11.59 0.94 19.97
CA ASP A 143 -12.67 1.92 19.78
C ASP A 143 -12.32 3.28 20.39
N ARG A 144 -11.74 3.30 21.59
CA ARG A 144 -11.30 4.55 22.25
C ARG A 144 -10.14 5.21 21.50
N ALA A 145 -9.16 4.43 21.02
CA ALA A 145 -8.07 4.95 20.20
C ALA A 145 -8.57 5.54 18.87
N ASN A 146 -9.52 4.87 18.21
CA ASN A 146 -10.16 5.34 16.98
C ASN A 146 -10.92 6.65 17.20
N ALA A 147 -11.66 6.77 18.32
CA ALA A 147 -12.33 8.01 18.68
C ALA A 147 -11.34 9.16 18.92
N LYS A 148 -10.25 8.91 19.64
CA LYS A 148 -9.22 9.94 19.92
C LYS A 148 -8.51 10.42 18.65
N ILE A 149 -8.12 9.50 17.76
CA ILE A 149 -7.42 9.92 16.53
C ILE A 149 -8.34 10.69 15.59
N ALA A 150 -9.62 10.31 15.49
CA ALA A 150 -10.59 11.06 14.69
C ALA A 150 -10.81 12.50 15.22
N LEU A 151 -10.70 12.70 16.55
CA LEU A 151 -10.78 14.03 17.16
C LEU A 151 -9.50 14.85 16.95
N ASN A 152 -8.32 14.21 17.04
CA ASN A 152 -7.04 14.91 17.00
C ASN A 152 -6.55 15.20 15.58
N GLU A 153 -6.68 14.22 14.68
CA GLU A 153 -6.16 14.27 13.29
C GLU A 153 -7.28 14.48 12.26
N GLY A 154 -8.54 14.48 12.72
CA GLY A 154 -9.71 14.63 11.88
C GLY A 154 -10.17 13.34 11.19
N ALA A 155 -11.25 13.45 10.41
CA ALA A 155 -11.93 12.30 9.82
C ALA A 155 -11.06 11.47 8.84
N TRP A 156 -10.01 12.06 8.25
CA TRP A 156 -9.07 11.38 7.33
C TRP A 156 -8.17 10.35 8.01
N ALA A 157 -8.01 10.43 9.33
CA ALA A 157 -7.23 9.48 10.11
C ALA A 157 -8.07 8.32 10.68
N SER A 158 -9.33 8.21 10.26
CA SER A 158 -10.19 7.10 10.65
C SER A 158 -9.69 5.79 10.02
N PRO A 159 -9.55 4.70 10.79
CA PRO A 159 -9.14 3.42 10.22
C PRO A 159 -10.15 2.90 9.19
N LEU A 160 -9.65 2.50 8.03
CA LEU A 160 -10.46 1.81 7.02
C LEU A 160 -10.61 0.33 7.39
N THR A 161 -11.75 -0.25 7.04
CA THR A 161 -12.00 -1.68 7.20
C THR A 161 -10.90 -2.51 6.52
N GLY A 162 -10.28 -3.44 7.25
CA GLY A 162 -9.20 -4.31 6.74
C GLY A 162 -7.80 -3.68 6.76
N ASN A 163 -7.63 -2.45 7.23
CA ASN A 163 -6.33 -1.79 7.37
C ASN A 163 -5.70 -1.95 8.77
N LEU A 164 -6.40 -2.58 9.71
CA LEU A 164 -5.83 -2.96 11.00
C LEU A 164 -5.12 -4.30 10.88
N THR A 165 -3.89 -4.37 11.38
CA THR A 165 -3.04 -5.56 11.37
C THR A 165 -2.57 -5.82 12.78
N GLU A 166 -3.17 -6.79 13.43
CA GLU A 166 -2.73 -7.31 14.71
C GLU A 166 -1.69 -8.39 14.50
N MET A 167 -0.66 -8.37 15.33
CA MET A 167 0.42 -9.32 15.33
C MET A 167 0.72 -9.75 16.75
N SER A 168 0.74 -11.05 16.95
CA SER A 168 1.08 -11.66 18.24
C SER A 168 2.16 -12.70 18.02
N LEU A 169 3.13 -12.72 18.91
CA LEU A 169 4.15 -13.75 18.99
C LEU A 169 3.92 -14.54 20.27
N PHE A 170 4.07 -15.84 20.24
CA PHE A 170 3.93 -16.70 21.42
C PHE A 170 4.77 -17.96 21.30
N ASP A 171 4.91 -18.67 22.40
CA ASP A 171 5.38 -20.05 22.45
C ASP A 171 4.39 -20.91 23.25
N GLU A 172 4.77 -22.14 23.57
CA GLU A 172 3.93 -23.06 24.35
C GLU A 172 3.60 -22.55 25.78
N GLN A 173 4.32 -21.53 26.27
CA GLN A 173 4.27 -21.11 27.67
C GLN A 173 3.70 -19.69 27.84
N SER A 174 3.90 -18.81 26.87
CA SER A 174 3.67 -17.37 27.03
C SER A 174 3.52 -16.62 25.71
N LEU A 175 2.78 -15.51 25.78
CA LEU A 175 2.85 -14.45 24.77
C LEU A 175 4.18 -13.72 24.90
N TRP A 176 4.74 -13.32 23.77
CA TRP A 176 5.90 -12.44 23.71
C TRP A 176 5.45 -10.99 23.78
N ASP A 177 5.77 -10.34 24.90
CA ASP A 177 5.36 -8.97 25.25
C ASP A 177 6.56 -7.98 25.32
N LYS A 178 7.74 -8.42 24.87
CA LYS A 178 8.98 -7.65 24.94
C LYS A 178 9.36 -7.05 23.59
N PRO A 179 10.12 -5.94 23.58
CA PRO A 179 10.79 -5.48 22.37
C PRO A 179 11.74 -6.54 21.80
N PHE A 180 11.91 -6.52 20.49
CA PHE A 180 12.86 -7.33 19.75
C PHE A 180 14.29 -6.85 19.95
N ASN A 181 15.24 -7.76 19.77
CA ASN A 181 16.67 -7.42 19.77
C ASN A 181 17.09 -6.71 18.48
N LYS A 182 16.33 -6.89 17.40
CA LYS A 182 16.56 -6.27 16.09
C LYS A 182 15.22 -5.90 15.47
N SER A 183 15.16 -4.75 14.81
CA SER A 183 13.95 -4.29 14.12
C SER A 183 13.50 -5.29 13.06
N GLY A 184 12.20 -5.58 13.08
CA GLY A 184 11.51 -6.18 11.95
C GLY A 184 11.15 -5.13 10.90
N LEU A 185 10.65 -5.59 9.76
CA LEU A 185 10.01 -4.76 8.74
C LEU A 185 8.57 -5.22 8.54
N LEU A 186 7.64 -4.27 8.63
CA LEU A 186 6.24 -4.45 8.35
C LEU A 186 5.89 -3.65 7.09
N SER A 187 5.33 -4.30 6.10
CA SER A 187 4.78 -3.68 4.89
C SER A 187 3.26 -3.85 4.92
N LEU A 188 2.53 -2.74 4.78
CA LEU A 188 1.07 -2.67 4.78
C LEU A 188 0.62 -2.15 3.42
N ALA A 189 -0.22 -2.90 2.71
CA ALA A 189 -0.78 -2.45 1.44
C ALA A 189 -1.99 -1.54 1.65
N TYR A 190 -2.24 -0.68 0.67
CA TYR A 190 -3.48 0.08 0.52
C TYR A 190 -4.08 -0.15 -0.87
N ARG A 191 -5.34 0.25 -1.05
CA ARG A 191 -6.05 0.15 -2.33
C ARG A 191 -6.12 1.50 -3.01
N ASP A 192 -5.76 1.52 -4.29
CA ASP A 192 -5.80 2.67 -5.21
C ASP A 192 -5.84 2.05 -6.63
N ASP A 193 -6.92 1.32 -6.90
CA ASP A 193 -7.07 0.42 -8.03
C ASP A 193 -7.07 1.20 -9.35
N ASN A 194 -7.62 2.42 -9.35
CA ASN A 194 -7.69 3.32 -10.50
C ASN A 194 -6.45 4.23 -10.65
N GLY A 195 -5.56 4.27 -9.66
CA GLY A 195 -4.32 5.07 -9.71
C GLY A 195 -4.57 6.57 -9.68
N ASP A 196 -5.66 7.02 -9.05
CA ASP A 196 -5.99 8.44 -8.96
C ASP A 196 -5.32 9.15 -7.77
N GLY A 197 -4.56 8.40 -6.96
CA GLY A 197 -3.87 8.91 -5.79
C GLY A 197 -4.77 9.07 -4.56
N ILE A 198 -5.98 8.53 -4.60
CA ILE A 198 -6.91 8.43 -3.48
C ILE A 198 -7.01 6.97 -3.04
N VAL A 199 -7.13 6.76 -1.74
CA VAL A 199 -7.34 5.41 -1.18
C VAL A 199 -8.77 4.96 -1.46
N ASP A 200 -8.95 3.83 -2.13
CA ASP A 200 -10.27 3.29 -2.46
C ASP A 200 -11.09 2.95 -1.21
N GLY A 201 -12.37 3.25 -1.26
CA GLY A 201 -13.30 3.01 -0.14
C GLY A 201 -13.15 4.00 1.01
N SER A 202 -12.31 5.05 0.86
CA SER A 202 -12.19 6.10 1.87
C SER A 202 -13.29 7.16 1.75
N ASN A 203 -13.82 7.58 2.90
CA ASN A 203 -14.73 8.72 3.01
C ASN A 203 -14.53 9.41 4.38
N PRO A 204 -14.03 10.66 4.44
CA PRO A 204 -13.67 11.52 3.29
C PRO A 204 -12.52 10.94 2.45
N PRO A 205 -12.33 11.38 1.19
CA PRO A 205 -11.26 10.89 0.33
C PRO A 205 -9.90 11.08 1.00
N ILE A 206 -9.13 10.01 1.18
CA ILE A 206 -7.78 10.04 1.76
C ILE A 206 -6.77 10.05 0.62
N ARG A 207 -5.84 11.01 0.61
CA ARG A 207 -4.75 11.03 -0.37
C ARG A 207 -3.69 10.00 0.00
N VAL A 208 -3.24 9.22 -0.96
CA VAL A 208 -2.21 8.21 -0.79
C VAL A 208 -0.92 8.80 -0.20
N GLU A 209 -0.55 10.03 -0.58
CA GLU A 209 0.66 10.72 -0.09
C GLU A 209 0.63 11.01 1.42
N THR A 210 -0.56 11.04 2.04
CA THR A 210 -0.71 11.29 3.49
C THR A 210 -0.76 10.01 4.33
N MET A 211 -0.74 8.83 3.69
CA MET A 211 -0.79 7.54 4.36
C MET A 211 0.47 7.29 5.19
N ARG A 212 0.28 6.94 6.46
CA ARG A 212 1.35 6.66 7.41
C ARG A 212 1.00 5.43 8.22
N ALA A 213 2.02 4.71 8.68
CA ALA A 213 1.85 3.58 9.58
C ALA A 213 1.75 4.08 11.03
N TRP A 214 0.86 3.46 11.80
CA TRP A 214 0.61 3.77 13.21
C TRP A 214 0.62 2.47 14.02
N GLU A 215 1.00 2.59 15.29
CA GLU A 215 0.97 1.52 16.28
C GLU A 215 0.00 1.91 17.39
N LEU A 216 -0.79 0.96 17.89
CA LEU A 216 -1.65 1.19 19.03
C LEU A 216 -0.82 1.13 20.33
N ASP A 217 -0.79 2.25 21.04
CA ASP A 217 -0.39 2.27 22.44
C ASP A 217 -1.60 1.85 23.29
N GLN A 218 -1.52 0.66 23.88
CA GLN A 218 -2.61 0.07 24.65
C GLN A 218 -2.79 0.73 26.02
N ASP A 219 -1.70 1.25 26.60
CA ASP A 219 -1.73 1.89 27.93
C ASP A 219 -2.35 3.29 27.86
N LEU A 220 -2.02 4.03 26.80
CA LEU A 220 -2.57 5.35 26.53
C LEU A 220 -3.87 5.31 25.69
N GLU A 221 -4.20 4.12 25.18
CA GLU A 221 -5.32 3.83 24.30
C GLU A 221 -5.38 4.85 23.14
N LEU A 222 -4.26 5.00 22.43
CA LEU A 222 -4.11 5.95 21.33
C LEU A 222 -3.24 5.39 20.21
N TRP A 223 -3.43 5.91 19.01
CA TRP A 223 -2.57 5.61 17.88
C TRP A 223 -1.31 6.48 17.92
N VAL A 224 -0.14 5.85 17.88
CA VAL A 224 1.16 6.50 17.79
C VAL A 224 1.69 6.38 16.37
N LYS A 225 2.04 7.52 15.76
CA LYS A 225 2.58 7.55 14.40
C LYS A 225 4.00 6.99 14.37
N LEU A 226 4.27 6.09 13.43
CA LEU A 226 5.61 5.58 13.19
C LEU A 226 6.36 6.48 12.20
N ASN A 227 7.49 7.04 12.64
CA ASN A 227 8.21 8.09 11.91
C ASN A 227 8.97 7.61 10.66
N ALA A 228 9.32 6.31 10.59
CA ALA A 228 10.16 5.74 9.54
C ALA A 228 9.36 5.03 8.43
N SER A 229 8.11 5.45 8.20
CA SER A 229 7.26 4.88 7.16
C SER A 229 7.70 5.32 5.75
N ALA A 230 8.05 4.38 4.88
CA ALA A 230 8.35 4.60 3.48
C ALA A 230 7.15 4.21 2.60
N LEU A 231 6.59 5.19 1.89
CA LEU A 231 5.51 4.99 0.91
C LEU A 231 6.11 4.55 -0.43
N ASP A 232 5.60 3.45 -0.98
CA ASP A 232 5.88 2.99 -2.33
C ASP A 232 4.57 2.93 -3.12
N SER A 233 4.37 3.95 -3.97
CA SER A 233 3.18 4.05 -4.82
C SER A 233 3.11 3.00 -5.92
N ALA A 234 4.25 2.43 -6.34
CA ALA A 234 4.27 1.42 -7.39
C ALA A 234 3.81 0.06 -6.86
N SER A 235 4.23 -0.30 -5.64
CA SER A 235 3.75 -1.52 -4.96
C SER A 235 2.48 -1.30 -4.13
N ARG A 236 1.97 -0.07 -4.07
CA ARG A 236 0.81 0.36 -3.26
C ARG A 236 0.95 -0.08 -1.80
N SER A 237 2.13 0.17 -1.23
CA SER A 237 2.46 -0.24 0.13
C SER A 237 3.17 0.84 0.93
N VAL A 238 3.05 0.75 2.25
CA VAL A 238 3.85 1.52 3.20
C VAL A 238 4.65 0.54 4.03
N THR A 239 5.97 0.72 4.03
CA THR A 239 6.90 -0.13 4.79
C THR A 239 7.45 0.63 5.98
N VAL A 240 7.48 0.00 7.15
CA VAL A 240 7.92 0.61 8.39
C VAL A 240 8.75 -0.37 9.22
N PRO A 241 9.86 0.07 9.83
CA PRO A 241 10.52 -0.72 10.86
C PRO A 241 9.67 -0.76 12.13
N PHE A 242 9.67 -1.89 12.81
CA PHE A 242 8.94 -2.06 14.07
C PHE A 242 9.72 -2.95 15.04
N MET A 243 9.46 -2.78 16.34
CA MET A 243 10.26 -3.40 17.40
C MET A 243 9.48 -4.35 18.29
N SER A 244 8.14 -4.40 18.22
CA SER A 244 7.34 -5.24 19.12
C SER A 244 6.12 -5.84 18.41
N PRO A 245 5.58 -6.98 18.87
CA PRO A 245 4.23 -7.40 18.49
C PRO A 245 3.21 -6.36 18.96
N GLY A 246 2.05 -6.30 18.30
CA GLY A 246 1.05 -5.30 18.61
C GLY A 246 0.03 -5.10 17.49
N LEU A 247 -0.77 -4.04 17.63
CA LEU A 247 -1.76 -3.65 16.63
C LEU A 247 -1.25 -2.46 15.82
N TYR A 248 -1.24 -2.64 14.50
CA TYR A 248 -0.75 -1.66 13.54
C TYR A 248 -1.86 -1.23 12.59
N ALA A 249 -1.84 0.02 12.19
CA ALA A 249 -2.82 0.58 11.25
C ALA A 249 -2.12 1.37 10.14
N LEU A 250 -2.75 1.38 8.97
CA LEU A 250 -2.42 2.33 7.92
C LEU A 250 -3.50 3.40 7.86
N LEU A 251 -3.16 4.62 8.29
CA LEU A 251 -4.08 5.74 8.44
C LEU A 251 -3.63 6.93 7.60
N GLY A 252 -4.61 7.65 7.04
CA GLY A 252 -4.40 8.92 6.38
C GLY A 252 -4.20 10.06 7.37
N THR A 253 -3.84 11.22 6.84
CA THR A 253 -3.91 12.50 7.57
C THR A 253 -4.45 13.57 6.63
N MET A 254 -4.92 14.68 7.18
CA MET A 254 -5.34 15.82 6.38
C MET A 254 -4.14 16.38 5.59
N ASP A 255 -4.28 16.50 4.27
CA ASP A 255 -3.34 17.28 3.46
C ASP A 255 -3.69 18.77 3.49
N GLU A 256 -2.90 19.51 4.26
CA GLU A 256 -2.94 20.97 4.35
C GLU A 256 -2.01 21.66 3.34
N SER A 257 -1.32 20.89 2.48
CA SER A 257 -0.37 21.46 1.53
C SER A 257 -1.07 22.37 0.52
N VAL A 258 -0.63 23.62 0.50
CA VAL A 258 -1.04 24.63 -0.49
C VAL A 258 0.02 24.84 -1.57
N LYS A 259 1.18 24.17 -1.47
CA LYS A 259 2.38 24.45 -2.27
C LYS A 259 2.11 24.40 -3.77
N ASN A 260 1.28 23.46 -4.21
CA ASN A 260 1.01 23.23 -5.62
C ASN A 260 -0.28 23.90 -6.11
N ALA A 261 -1.01 24.63 -5.25
CA ALA A 261 -2.27 25.27 -5.63
C ALA A 261 -2.06 26.37 -6.68
N TYR A 262 -2.94 26.47 -7.67
CA TYR A 262 -2.88 27.52 -8.70
C TYR A 262 -4.27 27.82 -9.26
N ALA A 263 -4.42 29.00 -9.87
CA ALA A 263 -5.65 29.44 -10.51
C ALA A 263 -5.49 29.47 -12.03
N PHE A 264 -6.52 29.03 -12.76
CA PHE A 264 -6.58 29.12 -14.21
C PHE A 264 -8.02 29.32 -14.70
N PRO A 265 -8.24 29.92 -15.87
CA PRO A 265 -7.22 30.55 -16.72
C PRO A 265 -6.71 31.87 -16.12
N ALA A 266 -5.47 32.23 -16.44
CA ALA A 266 -4.85 33.49 -16.06
C ALA A 266 -4.05 34.02 -17.27
N PRO A 267 -4.56 35.03 -18.02
CA PRO A 267 -5.76 35.81 -17.73
C PRO A 267 -7.07 35.07 -18.00
N PHE A 268 -8.12 35.42 -17.26
CA PHE A 268 -9.51 35.09 -17.57
C PHE A 268 -10.09 36.17 -18.47
N ARG A 269 -10.38 35.80 -19.74
CA ARG A 269 -10.84 36.72 -20.78
C ARG A 269 -11.98 36.10 -21.60
N PRO A 270 -13.17 35.90 -21.00
CA PRO A 270 -14.21 35.05 -21.56
C PRO A 270 -14.88 35.60 -22.83
N ASN A 271 -14.71 36.90 -23.15
CA ASN A 271 -15.24 37.51 -24.38
C ASN A 271 -14.13 37.98 -25.34
N GLY A 272 -12.88 37.53 -25.11
CA GLY A 272 -11.73 37.94 -25.91
C GLY A 272 -11.35 36.96 -27.02
N PRO A 273 -10.29 37.31 -27.79
CA PRO A 273 -9.58 36.34 -28.61
C PRO A 273 -9.14 35.15 -27.76
N GLN A 274 -9.27 33.94 -28.32
CA GLN A 274 -8.95 32.68 -27.63
C GLN A 274 -9.83 32.38 -26.39
N ALA A 275 -11.03 32.95 -26.28
CA ALA A 275 -12.01 32.48 -25.30
C ALA A 275 -12.40 31.01 -25.56
N GLY A 276 -12.61 30.24 -24.49
CA GLY A 276 -12.93 28.82 -24.54
C GLY A 276 -12.21 27.98 -23.48
N LEU A 277 -12.32 26.65 -23.58
CA LEU A 277 -11.87 25.68 -22.57
C LEU A 277 -10.63 24.86 -22.97
N GLY A 278 -10.16 25.01 -24.20
CA GLY A 278 -8.99 24.32 -24.73
C GLY A 278 -7.68 24.83 -24.12
N ALA A 279 -6.60 24.08 -24.39
CA ALA A 279 -5.26 24.48 -23.97
C ALA A 279 -4.90 25.87 -24.52
N GLY A 280 -4.44 26.77 -23.64
CA GLY A 280 -4.11 28.15 -23.99
C GLY A 280 -5.32 29.09 -24.14
N GLN A 281 -6.55 28.59 -23.99
CA GLN A 281 -7.75 29.42 -24.03
C GLN A 281 -8.00 30.12 -22.68
N THR A 282 -8.73 31.23 -22.74
CA THR A 282 -8.85 32.20 -21.64
C THR A 282 -10.16 32.06 -20.85
N GLY A 283 -10.85 30.93 -20.98
CA GLY A 283 -12.05 30.59 -20.23
C GLY A 283 -13.35 31.03 -20.88
N THR A 284 -14.46 30.73 -20.20
CA THR A 284 -15.81 31.15 -20.55
C THR A 284 -16.52 31.68 -19.31
N VAL A 285 -17.58 32.48 -19.50
CA VAL A 285 -18.38 33.01 -18.37
C VAL A 285 -18.99 31.88 -17.54
N SER A 286 -19.40 30.77 -18.17
CA SER A 286 -20.02 29.64 -17.48
C SER A 286 -19.05 28.87 -16.59
N GLU A 287 -17.78 28.76 -16.98
CA GLU A 287 -16.78 28.00 -16.22
C GLU A 287 -16.04 28.84 -15.18
N GLY A 288 -15.94 30.15 -15.41
CA GLY A 288 -15.25 31.07 -14.50
C GLY A 288 -13.77 30.74 -14.34
N ILE A 289 -13.26 30.91 -13.11
CA ILE A 289 -11.87 30.62 -12.75
C ILE A 289 -11.83 29.39 -11.84
N THR A 290 -10.95 28.44 -12.15
CA THR A 290 -10.73 27.23 -11.37
C THR A 290 -9.44 27.34 -10.56
N PHE A 291 -9.53 27.09 -9.27
CA PHE A 291 -8.40 26.81 -8.40
C PHE A 291 -8.17 25.31 -8.39
N ALA A 292 -7.00 24.85 -8.81
CA ALA A 292 -6.60 23.44 -8.81
C ALA A 292 -5.50 23.15 -7.79
N ASN A 293 -5.34 21.87 -7.47
CA ASN A 293 -4.41 21.37 -6.45
C ASN A 293 -4.63 22.06 -5.10
N VAL A 294 -5.90 22.29 -4.77
CA VAL A 294 -6.27 22.85 -3.46
C VAL A 294 -6.09 21.78 -2.37
N PRO A 295 -5.83 22.18 -1.11
CA PRO A 295 -5.75 21.26 0.03
C PRO A 295 -7.10 20.55 0.28
N GLN A 296 -7.15 19.59 1.21
CA GLN A 296 -8.39 18.85 1.51
C GLN A 296 -9.39 19.67 2.33
N LEU A 297 -8.92 20.66 3.09
CA LEU A 297 -9.75 21.58 3.85
C LEU A 297 -9.11 22.97 3.83
N GLY A 298 -9.93 24.02 3.86
CA GLY A 298 -9.43 25.38 3.94
C GLY A 298 -10.32 26.40 3.24
N ASN A 299 -9.73 27.53 2.89
CA ASN A 299 -10.41 28.62 2.20
C ASN A 299 -9.56 29.15 1.05
N ILE A 300 -10.25 29.60 0.00
CA ILE A 300 -9.70 30.45 -1.05
C ILE A 300 -10.27 31.85 -0.84
N GLU A 301 -9.39 32.82 -0.66
CA GLU A 301 -9.72 34.21 -0.45
C GLU A 301 -9.24 35.02 -1.64
N ILE A 302 -10.09 35.90 -2.15
CA ILE A 302 -9.83 36.67 -3.36
C ILE A 302 -9.97 38.14 -3.00
N TYR A 303 -8.95 38.91 -3.33
CA TYR A 303 -8.78 40.31 -2.97
C TYR A 303 -8.54 41.17 -4.19
N THR A 304 -8.97 42.42 -4.11
CA THR A 304 -8.52 43.48 -5.01
C THR A 304 -7.05 43.83 -4.74
N ILE A 305 -6.42 44.61 -5.63
CA ILE A 305 -5.00 45.01 -5.48
C ILE A 305 -4.74 45.89 -4.25
N ASP A 306 -5.76 46.64 -3.80
CA ASP A 306 -5.77 47.45 -2.58
C ASP A 306 -6.11 46.64 -1.31
N GLY A 307 -6.37 45.33 -1.44
CA GLY A 307 -6.54 44.41 -0.32
C GLY A 307 -7.97 44.23 0.18
N ALA A 308 -8.97 44.75 -0.53
CA ALA A 308 -10.38 44.53 -0.18
C ALA A 308 -10.80 43.10 -0.53
N LEU A 309 -11.47 42.41 0.41
CA LEU A 309 -11.97 41.05 0.19
C LEU A 309 -13.15 41.06 -0.79
N VAL A 310 -12.97 40.37 -1.92
CA VAL A 310 -13.96 40.23 -2.99
C VAL A 310 -14.85 39.01 -2.74
N ARG A 311 -14.23 37.87 -2.42
CA ARG A 311 -14.90 36.59 -2.25
C ARG A 311 -14.08 35.69 -1.35
N LYS A 312 -14.77 34.91 -0.52
CA LYS A 312 -14.21 33.77 0.22
C LYS A 312 -14.95 32.50 -0.21
N LEU A 313 -14.21 31.49 -0.61
CA LEU A 313 -14.73 30.18 -1.04
C LEU A 313 -14.21 29.12 -0.08
N ALA A 314 -15.12 28.34 0.52
CA ALA A 314 -14.75 27.20 1.32
C ALA A 314 -14.28 26.05 0.41
N ILE A 315 -13.26 25.31 0.85
CA ILE A 315 -12.82 24.09 0.19
C ILE A 315 -13.57 22.91 0.83
N PRO A 316 -14.44 22.20 0.11
CA PRO A 316 -15.18 21.06 0.65
C PRO A 316 -14.26 19.89 1.04
N ALA A 317 -14.53 19.26 2.18
CA ALA A 317 -13.75 18.13 2.69
C ALA A 317 -13.81 16.86 1.81
N ASN A 318 -14.82 16.75 0.96
CA ASN A 318 -15.12 15.57 0.15
C ASN A 318 -14.78 15.74 -1.34
N LEU A 319 -13.88 16.67 -1.68
CA LEU A 319 -13.40 16.82 -3.06
C LEU A 319 -12.61 15.58 -3.50
N ILE A 320 -13.14 14.86 -4.49
CA ILE A 320 -12.41 13.79 -5.19
C ILE A 320 -11.37 14.43 -6.13
N ILE A 321 -11.80 15.43 -6.90
CA ILE A 321 -10.92 16.22 -7.74
C ILE A 321 -10.59 17.50 -6.97
N PRO A 322 -9.31 17.83 -6.71
CA PRO A 322 -8.90 18.98 -5.90
C PRO A 322 -9.05 20.28 -6.70
N LYS A 323 -10.29 20.63 -7.06
CA LYS A 323 -10.67 21.80 -7.84
C LYS A 323 -11.84 22.53 -7.20
N VAL A 324 -11.73 23.85 -7.07
CA VAL A 324 -12.82 24.74 -6.65
C VAL A 324 -13.01 25.82 -7.72
N LYS A 325 -14.25 26.04 -8.13
CA LYS A 325 -14.60 27.06 -9.12
C LYS A 325 -15.04 28.35 -8.45
N TRP A 326 -14.60 29.46 -9.03
CA TRP A 326 -15.09 30.79 -8.76
C TRP A 326 -15.86 31.29 -9.98
N ASP A 327 -17.11 31.68 -9.77
CA ASP A 327 -18.01 32.26 -10.76
C ASP A 327 -17.68 33.71 -11.15
N VAL A 328 -16.55 34.23 -10.67
CA VAL A 328 -16.04 35.58 -10.97
C VAL A 328 -17.01 36.67 -10.48
N LYS A 329 -17.69 36.39 -9.37
CA LYS A 329 -18.59 37.30 -8.65
C LYS A 329 -18.09 37.61 -7.23
N ASN A 330 -18.47 38.78 -6.72
CA ASN A 330 -18.21 39.18 -5.34
C ASN A 330 -19.17 38.48 -4.35
N SER A 331 -19.08 38.80 -3.06
CA SER A 331 -20.00 38.31 -2.02
C SER A 331 -21.47 38.70 -2.25
N SER A 332 -21.72 39.85 -2.88
CA SER A 332 -23.06 40.33 -3.24
C SER A 332 -23.66 39.64 -4.48
N GLY A 333 -22.92 38.75 -5.14
CA GLY A 333 -23.35 38.07 -6.36
C GLY A 333 -23.19 38.91 -7.63
N GLU A 334 -22.53 40.06 -7.54
CA GLU A 334 -22.25 40.94 -8.65
C GLU A 334 -20.95 40.55 -9.34
N LYS A 335 -20.94 40.72 -10.66
CA LYS A 335 -19.77 40.52 -11.51
C LYS A 335 -18.64 41.46 -11.08
N VAL A 336 -17.45 40.92 -10.85
CA VAL A 336 -16.29 41.76 -10.47
C VAL A 336 -15.78 42.59 -11.66
N ALA A 337 -15.11 43.72 -11.41
CA ALA A 337 -14.58 44.56 -12.47
C ALA A 337 -13.39 43.91 -13.21
N SER A 338 -13.08 44.38 -14.41
CA SER A 338 -11.81 44.03 -15.07
C SER A 338 -10.65 44.57 -14.25
N GLY A 339 -9.61 43.76 -14.04
CA GLY A 339 -8.47 44.16 -13.22
C GLY A 339 -7.61 42.99 -12.74
N VAL A 340 -6.59 43.33 -11.96
CA VAL A 340 -5.71 42.38 -11.28
C VAL A 340 -6.25 42.09 -9.88
N TYR A 341 -6.31 40.81 -9.53
CA TYR A 341 -6.72 40.33 -8.22
C TYR A 341 -5.61 39.50 -7.60
N ILE A 342 -5.56 39.51 -6.27
CA ILE A 342 -4.69 38.65 -5.48
C ILE A 342 -5.57 37.54 -4.93
N TRP A 343 -5.12 36.29 -5.04
CA TRP A 343 -5.78 35.18 -4.37
C TRP A 343 -4.86 34.56 -3.34
N ARG A 344 -5.47 33.97 -2.31
CA ARG A 344 -4.80 33.27 -1.22
C ARG A 344 -5.52 31.96 -0.93
N VAL A 345 -4.82 30.85 -0.99
CA VAL A 345 -5.28 29.55 -0.48
C VAL A 345 -4.72 29.38 0.92
N VAL A 346 -5.60 29.07 1.88
CA VAL A 346 -5.28 28.92 3.30
C VAL A 346 -5.77 27.57 3.79
N SER A 347 -4.90 26.80 4.45
CA SER A 347 -5.22 25.54 5.11
C SER A 347 -4.30 25.32 6.30
N GLY A 348 -4.86 25.15 7.50
CA GLY A 348 -4.09 25.16 8.75
C GLY A 348 -3.23 26.42 8.87
N SER A 349 -1.93 26.24 9.13
CA SER A 349 -0.93 27.31 9.12
C SER A 349 -0.35 27.62 7.74
N ASN A 350 -0.72 26.86 6.71
CA ASN A 350 -0.16 26.97 5.37
C ASN A 350 -0.90 28.01 4.52
N VAL A 351 -0.13 28.80 3.77
CA VAL A 351 -0.63 29.87 2.91
C VAL A 351 0.09 29.86 1.58
N LYS A 352 -0.67 29.88 0.48
CA LYS A 352 -0.14 30.22 -0.86
C LYS A 352 -0.89 31.39 -1.44
N THR A 353 -0.14 32.37 -1.94
CA THR A 353 -0.69 33.52 -2.64
C THR A 353 -0.35 33.48 -4.12
N GLY A 354 -1.22 34.05 -4.95
CA GLY A 354 -0.92 34.29 -6.36
C GLY A 354 -1.70 35.48 -6.90
N LYS A 355 -1.48 35.77 -8.19
CA LYS A 355 -2.16 36.84 -8.91
C LYS A 355 -3.00 36.24 -10.03
N LEU A 356 -4.11 36.89 -10.35
CA LEU A 356 -4.90 36.60 -11.55
C LEU A 356 -5.39 37.90 -12.16
N MET A 357 -5.77 37.85 -13.43
CA MET A 357 -6.28 39.00 -14.17
C MET A 357 -7.62 38.63 -14.80
N VAL A 358 -8.63 39.48 -14.58
CA VAL A 358 -9.97 39.37 -15.16
C VAL A 358 -10.12 40.46 -16.22
N ILE A 359 -10.55 40.09 -17.42
CA ILE A 359 -10.78 41.01 -18.55
C ILE A 359 -12.11 40.64 -19.19
N TRP A 360 -13.10 41.51 -19.08
CA TRP A 360 -14.42 41.31 -19.67
C TRP A 360 -14.51 41.59 -21.16
#